data_AF-A0A2G9NQH5-F1
#
_entry.id   AF-A0A2G9NQH5-F1
#
_cell.length_a   1.000
_cell.length_b   1.000
_cell.length_c   1.000
_cell.angle_alpha   90.00
_cell.angle_beta   90.00
_cell.angle_gamma   90.00
#
_symmetry.space_group_name_H-M   'P 1'
#
loop_
_entity.id
_entity.type
_entity.pdbx_description
1 polymer ?
#
loop_
_entity_poly.entity_id
_entity_poly.type
_entity_poly.pdbx_seq_one_letter_code
_entity_poly.pdbx_strand_id
1 'polypeptide(L)'
;MDNNENMVDAIDEGAVVRVSESYAKREGLPILRSFSDSGYIESKESKTSRKIEEVKLAPFETLRKPLRSNQVTNSLVGNFQWIVSKKRRDLGMTRRQLAQNVGVSEQEVKLIENGVLSSDDFIVVSKIEKSLGLNLRKEGISNAPPIATLRSVASKSKVSSNYKDKLEKRKLERDFRRNVEKSNLQTEVQKESDELDTLDVFESKDLLSDELDLFEK
;
A
#
# COMPACT_ATOMS: atom_id res chain seq x y z
N MET A 1 -5.08 1.99 53.01
CA MET A 1 -5.38 2.75 51.77
C MET A 1 -4.06 2.83 51.05
N ASP A 2 -3.82 1.89 50.15
CA ASP A 2 -2.52 1.73 49.52
C ASP A 2 -2.53 2.53 48.21
N ASN A 3 -2.06 3.77 48.30
CA ASN A 3 -1.81 4.60 47.13
C ASN A 3 -0.55 4.08 46.44
N ASN A 4 -0.69 3.03 45.63
CA ASN A 4 0.33 2.64 44.67
C ASN A 4 0.39 3.68 43.55
N GLU A 5 1.02 4.82 43.84
CA GLU A 5 1.31 5.82 42.83
C GLU A 5 2.37 5.28 41.87
N ASN A 6 2.07 5.33 40.57
CA ASN A 6 2.96 4.88 39.52
C ASN A 6 4.19 5.82 39.46
N MET A 7 5.33 5.35 39.97
CA MET A 7 6.58 6.11 40.00
C MET A 7 7.33 5.91 38.67
N VAL A 8 7.74 7.01 38.06
CA VAL A 8 8.47 7.04 36.78
C VAL A 8 9.76 7.82 36.91
N ASP A 9 10.76 7.47 36.11
CA ASP A 9 11.99 8.26 36.00
C ASP A 9 11.76 9.39 34.98
N ALA A 10 12.02 10.63 35.38
CA ALA A 10 11.89 11.82 34.54
C ALA A 10 13.18 12.65 34.57
N ILE A 11 13.38 13.50 33.57
CA ILE A 11 14.55 14.41 33.52
C ILE A 11 14.12 15.79 34.05
N ASP A 12 14.76 16.23 35.13
CA ASP A 12 14.58 17.56 35.71
C ASP A 12 15.94 18.24 35.92
N GLU A 13 16.10 19.47 35.47
CA GLU A 13 17.37 20.23 35.49
C GLU A 13 18.62 19.48 34.97
N GLY A 14 18.42 18.50 34.08
CA GLY A 14 19.49 17.66 33.53
C GLY A 14 19.89 16.46 34.40
N ALA A 15 19.21 16.23 35.52
CA ALA A 15 19.32 15.03 36.33
C ALA A 15 18.11 14.10 36.13
N VAL A 16 18.31 12.79 36.33
CA VAL A 16 17.21 11.81 36.32
C VAL A 16 16.64 11.69 37.74
N VAL A 17 15.36 12.01 37.90
CA VAL A 17 14.66 12.02 39.19
C VAL A 17 13.45 11.08 39.11
N ARG A 18 13.23 10.28 40.16
CA ARG A 18 12.09 9.37 40.25
C ARG A 18 10.92 10.06 40.94
N VAL A 19 9.85 10.33 40.18
CA VAL A 19 8.68 11.10 40.62
C VAL A 19 7.40 10.36 40.28
N SER A 20 6.26 10.78 40.85
CA SER A 20 4.97 10.22 40.46
C SER A 20 4.61 10.65 39.04
N GLU A 21 3.97 9.77 38.27
CA GLU A 21 3.60 10.03 36.87
C GLU A 21 2.70 11.27 36.73
N SER A 22 1.82 11.51 37.72
CA SER A 22 0.94 12.68 37.76
C SER A 22 1.74 13.98 37.92
N TYR A 23 2.78 13.99 38.74
CA TYR A 23 3.67 15.14 38.92
C TYR A 23 4.44 15.44 37.62
N ALA A 24 5.07 14.43 37.02
CA ALA A 24 5.81 14.61 35.78
C ALA A 24 4.93 15.17 34.64
N LYS A 25 3.68 14.70 34.53
CA LYS A 25 2.71 15.24 33.54
C LYS A 25 2.30 16.67 33.81
N ARG A 26 2.12 17.05 35.08
CA ARG A 26 1.71 18.41 35.47
C ARG A 26 2.83 19.43 35.24
N GLU A 27 4.06 19.07 35.58
CA GLU A 27 5.24 19.92 35.39
C GLU A 27 5.82 19.83 33.96
N GLY A 28 5.34 18.88 33.15
CA GLY A 28 5.83 18.69 31.77
C GLY A 28 7.22 18.07 31.68
N LEU A 29 7.66 17.33 32.70
CA LEU A 29 8.96 16.67 32.73
C LEU A 29 9.00 15.51 31.71
N PRO A 30 10.06 15.37 30.89
CA PRO A 30 10.21 14.25 29.97
C PRO A 30 10.31 12.93 30.74
N ILE A 31 9.34 12.04 30.56
CA ILE A 31 9.31 10.71 31.19
C ILE A 31 10.15 9.72 30.38
N LEU A 32 11.12 9.09 31.03
CA LEU A 32 11.92 8.02 30.47
C LEU A 32 11.19 6.69 30.64
N ARG A 33 10.64 6.15 29.55
CA ARG A 33 10.07 4.80 29.56
C ARG A 33 11.21 3.79 29.58
N SER A 34 11.40 3.10 30.70
CA SER A 34 12.31 1.95 30.74
C SER A 34 11.73 0.85 29.84
N PHE A 35 12.54 0.37 28.89
CA PHE A 35 12.15 -0.73 28.00
C PHE A 35 11.98 -2.07 28.74
N SER A 36 12.16 -2.12 30.07
CA SER A 36 11.96 -3.31 30.89
C SER A 36 10.48 -3.59 31.19
N ASP A 37 9.62 -2.56 31.19
CA ASP A 37 8.20 -2.67 31.58
C ASP A 37 7.24 -2.57 30.39
N SER A 38 7.76 -2.51 29.16
CA SER A 38 6.95 -2.92 28.01
C SER A 38 6.79 -4.43 28.09
N GLY A 39 5.89 -4.86 28.99
CA GLY A 39 5.37 -6.20 29.04
C GLY A 39 5.13 -6.63 27.61
N TYR A 40 5.76 -7.73 27.24
CA TYR A 40 5.39 -8.53 26.09
C TYR A 40 3.87 -8.49 26.03
N ILE A 41 3.32 -7.71 25.10
CA ILE A 41 1.92 -7.82 24.75
C ILE A 41 1.89 -9.20 24.12
N GLU A 42 1.59 -10.22 24.92
CA GLU A 42 1.14 -11.51 24.47
C GLU A 42 -0.11 -11.23 23.64
N SER A 43 0.11 -10.90 22.37
CA SER A 43 -0.89 -11.00 21.34
C SER A 43 -1.34 -12.44 21.42
N LYS A 44 -2.50 -12.68 22.04
CA LYS A 44 -3.18 -13.97 22.06
C LYS A 44 -3.14 -14.49 20.63
N GLU A 45 -2.27 -15.47 20.41
CA GLU A 45 -2.04 -16.08 19.12
C GLU A 45 -3.36 -16.70 18.69
N SER A 46 -4.04 -16.05 17.75
CA SER A 46 -5.09 -16.70 16.98
C SER A 46 -4.42 -17.83 16.21
N LYS A 47 -4.60 -19.06 16.69
CA LYS A 47 -4.14 -20.32 16.12
C LYS A 47 -4.79 -20.55 14.75
N THR A 48 -4.40 -19.77 13.74
CA THR A 48 -4.55 -20.18 12.35
C THR A 48 -3.17 -20.58 11.88
N SER A 49 -2.86 -21.86 12.04
CA SER A 49 -1.70 -22.53 11.45
C SER A 49 -1.84 -22.52 9.93
N ARG A 50 -1.60 -21.37 9.31
CA ARG A 50 -1.29 -21.32 7.88
C ARG A 50 0.07 -22.00 7.77
N LYS A 51 0.08 -23.14 7.10
CA LYS A 51 1.28 -23.84 6.65
C LYS A 51 2.15 -22.82 5.92
N ILE A 52 3.12 -22.23 6.63
CA ILE A 52 4.10 -21.34 6.05
C ILE A 52 4.95 -22.25 5.19
N GLU A 53 4.66 -22.28 3.90
CA GLU A 53 5.60 -22.83 2.92
C GLU A 53 6.95 -22.18 3.20
N GLU A 54 7.95 -23.02 3.34
CA GLU A 54 9.33 -22.65 3.60
C GLU A 54 9.81 -21.79 2.42
N VAL A 55 9.50 -20.49 2.50
CA VAL A 55 10.03 -19.49 1.57
C VAL A 55 11.52 -19.52 1.83
N LYS A 56 12.26 -20.14 0.91
CA LYS A 56 13.73 -20.12 0.88
C LYS A 56 14.15 -18.66 0.79
N LEU A 57 14.25 -18.01 1.94
CA LEU A 57 14.75 -16.67 2.11
C LEU A 57 16.14 -16.69 1.49
N ALA A 58 16.34 -15.84 0.48
CA ALA A 58 17.62 -15.76 -0.20
C ALA A 58 18.70 -15.47 0.86
N PRO A 59 19.88 -16.11 0.78
CA PRO A 59 20.95 -15.94 1.76
C PRO A 59 21.24 -14.46 1.99
N PHE A 60 21.46 -14.05 3.25
CA PHE A 60 21.62 -12.65 3.64
C PHE A 60 22.72 -11.92 2.85
N GLU A 61 23.73 -12.63 2.32
CA GLU A 61 24.72 -12.06 1.39
C GLU A 61 24.13 -11.50 0.09
N THR A 62 23.01 -12.04 -0.42
CA THR A 62 22.35 -11.51 -1.62
C THR A 62 21.68 -10.15 -1.40
N LEU A 63 21.33 -9.82 -0.15
CA LEU A 63 20.75 -8.53 0.23
C LEU A 63 21.82 -7.43 0.41
N ARG A 64 23.10 -7.80 0.56
CA ARG A 64 24.22 -6.86 0.69
C ARG A 64 24.84 -6.46 -0.65
N LYS A 65 24.47 -7.11 -1.75
CA LYS A 65 24.90 -6.66 -3.08
C LYS A 65 24.28 -5.27 -3.30
N PRO A 66 25.09 -4.23 -3.59
CA PRO A 66 24.53 -2.92 -3.91
C PRO A 66 23.53 -3.12 -5.05
N LEU A 67 22.31 -2.60 -4.88
CA LEU A 67 21.32 -2.56 -5.96
C LEU A 67 22.07 -2.07 -7.20
N ARG A 68 22.01 -2.89 -8.26
CA ARG A 68 22.84 -2.81 -9.47
C ARG A 68 23.33 -1.40 -9.74
N SER A 69 24.65 -1.20 -9.86
CA SER A 69 25.20 0.11 -10.19
C SER A 69 24.50 0.65 -11.44
N ASN A 70 23.68 1.69 -11.28
CA ASN A 70 22.97 2.28 -12.42
C ASN A 70 24.02 2.81 -13.39
N GLN A 71 24.01 2.33 -14.63
CA GLN A 71 24.99 2.75 -15.65
C GLN A 71 25.06 4.28 -15.81
N VAL A 72 23.94 4.96 -15.50
CA VAL A 72 23.80 6.42 -15.52
C VAL A 72 24.72 7.10 -14.52
N THR A 73 24.88 6.59 -13.30
CA THR A 73 25.67 7.26 -12.25
C THR A 73 27.12 7.43 -12.64
N ASN A 74 27.68 6.50 -13.44
CA ASN A 74 29.05 6.58 -13.93
C ASN A 74 29.27 7.75 -14.91
N SER A 75 28.21 8.14 -15.63
CA SER A 75 28.22 9.25 -16.59
C SER A 75 27.97 10.63 -15.95
N LEU A 76 27.47 10.65 -14.70
CA LEU A 76 27.20 11.88 -13.96
C LEU A 76 28.45 12.41 -13.26
N VAL A 77 28.52 13.73 -13.10
CA VAL A 77 29.55 14.42 -12.32
C VAL A 77 29.56 13.87 -10.89
N GLY A 78 30.77 13.75 -10.32
CA GLY A 78 30.91 13.35 -8.93
C GLY A 78 30.13 14.30 -8.00
N ASN A 79 29.44 13.75 -7.01
CA ASN A 79 28.60 14.52 -6.08
C ASN A 79 27.45 15.29 -6.75
N PHE A 80 26.91 14.80 -7.86
CA PHE A 80 25.76 15.42 -8.56
C PHE A 80 24.59 15.74 -7.61
N GLN A 81 24.35 14.88 -6.61
CA GLN A 81 23.27 15.05 -5.63
C GLN A 81 23.42 16.34 -4.81
N TRP A 82 24.66 16.71 -4.48
CA TRP A 82 24.95 17.95 -3.78
C TRP A 82 24.77 19.17 -4.69
N ILE A 83 25.19 19.07 -5.96
CA ILE A 83 25.02 20.11 -6.98
C ILE A 83 23.53 20.42 -7.17
N VAL A 84 22.70 19.38 -7.30
CA VAL A 84 21.24 19.52 -7.42
C VAL A 84 20.66 20.19 -6.18
N SER A 85 21.00 19.72 -4.97
CA SER A 85 20.44 20.29 -3.74
C SER A 85 20.88 21.73 -3.51
N LYS A 86 22.15 22.06 -3.81
CA LYS A 86 22.68 23.42 -3.73
C LYS A 86 21.96 24.34 -4.71
N LYS A 87 21.91 23.99 -6.00
CA LYS A 87 21.27 24.83 -7.02
C LYS A 87 19.79 25.04 -6.76
N ARG A 88 19.08 24.03 -6.27
CA ARG A 88 17.68 24.16 -5.84
C ARG A 88 17.51 25.19 -4.71
N ARG A 89 18.38 25.14 -3.68
CA ARG A 89 18.37 26.08 -2.56
C ARG A 89 18.74 27.49 -3.00
N ASP A 90 19.70 27.63 -3.89
CA ASP A 90 20.09 28.93 -4.47
C ASP A 90 18.91 29.59 -5.20
N LEU A 91 18.03 28.79 -5.81
CA LEU A 91 16.79 29.26 -6.45
C LEU A 91 15.61 29.43 -5.47
N GLY A 92 15.79 29.14 -4.17
CA GLY A 92 14.71 29.21 -3.17
C GLY A 92 13.56 28.23 -3.39
N MET A 93 13.75 27.19 -4.21
CA MET A 93 12.69 26.23 -4.54
C MET A 93 12.55 25.14 -3.48
N THR A 94 11.32 24.81 -3.09
CA THR A 94 11.04 23.63 -2.28
C THR A 94 11.16 22.34 -3.11
N ARG A 95 11.32 21.19 -2.45
CA ARG A 95 11.34 19.88 -3.14
C ARG A 95 10.05 19.64 -3.92
N ARG A 96 8.90 19.97 -3.32
CA ARG A 96 7.59 19.87 -3.95
C ARG A 96 7.48 20.70 -5.23
N GLN A 97 7.97 21.93 -5.24
CA GLN A 97 7.99 22.78 -6.45
C GLN A 97 8.89 22.21 -7.54
N LEU A 98 10.09 21.73 -7.19
CA LEU A 98 10.97 21.07 -8.15
C LEU A 98 10.32 19.81 -8.73
N ALA A 99 9.67 19.00 -7.89
CA ALA A 99 8.95 17.80 -8.30
C ALA A 99 7.82 18.11 -9.31
N GLN A 100 7.06 19.19 -9.08
CA GLN A 100 6.04 19.68 -10.01
C GLN A 100 6.64 20.13 -11.36
N ASN A 101 7.75 20.88 -11.34
CA ASN A 101 8.40 21.36 -12.56
C ASN A 101 8.98 20.21 -13.41
N VAL A 102 9.51 19.17 -12.76
CA VAL A 102 10.09 17.99 -13.42
C VAL A 102 8.99 16.97 -13.80
N GLY A 103 7.85 17.00 -13.12
CA GLY A 103 6.77 16.02 -13.27
C GLY A 103 7.15 14.66 -12.68
N VAL A 104 7.66 14.66 -11.45
CA VAL A 104 8.02 13.47 -10.66
C VAL A 104 7.44 13.59 -9.24
N SER A 105 7.51 12.52 -8.44
CA SER A 105 7.08 12.58 -7.04
C SER A 105 8.09 13.34 -6.16
N GLU A 106 7.64 13.96 -5.07
CA GLU A 106 8.54 14.63 -4.13
C GLU A 106 9.53 13.65 -3.47
N GLN A 107 9.09 12.41 -3.23
CA GLN A 107 9.93 11.35 -2.69
C GLN A 107 11.06 10.99 -3.66
N GLU A 108 10.79 10.99 -4.97
CA GLU A 108 11.80 10.75 -5.99
C GLU A 108 12.84 11.86 -6.04
N VAL A 109 12.44 13.13 -5.93
CA VAL A 109 13.39 14.25 -5.76
C VAL A 109 14.25 14.08 -4.52
N LYS A 110 13.67 13.64 -3.39
CA LYS A 110 14.41 13.35 -2.16
C LYS A 110 15.44 12.23 -2.36
N LEU A 111 15.09 11.16 -3.08
CA LEU A 111 16.02 10.07 -3.39
C LEU A 111 17.19 10.58 -4.24
N ILE A 112 16.92 11.42 -5.24
CA ILE A 112 17.93 12.00 -6.12
C ILE A 112 18.90 12.90 -5.35
N GLU A 113 18.39 13.74 -4.44
CA GLU A 113 19.23 14.55 -3.54
C GLU A 113 20.09 13.71 -2.59
N ASN A 114 19.70 12.45 -2.33
CA ASN A 114 20.48 11.48 -1.57
C ASN A 114 21.41 10.62 -2.45
N GLY A 115 21.43 10.85 -3.76
CA GLY A 115 22.26 10.11 -4.71
C GLY A 115 21.67 8.78 -5.19
N VAL A 116 20.39 8.50 -4.88
CA VAL A 116 19.67 7.30 -5.34
C VAL A 116 18.81 7.68 -6.55
N LEU A 117 19.02 7.00 -7.67
CA LEU A 117 18.22 7.17 -8.88
C LEU A 117 17.25 5.99 -9.07
N SER A 118 16.12 6.24 -9.72
CA SER A 118 15.05 5.27 -10.00
C SER A 118 15.46 4.28 -11.10
N SER A 119 14.51 3.74 -11.87
CA SER A 119 14.82 2.97 -13.10
C SER A 119 14.85 3.85 -14.35
N ASP A 120 14.11 4.97 -14.34
CA ASP A 120 13.93 5.89 -15.46
C ASP A 120 14.92 7.09 -15.42
N ASP A 121 16.15 6.80 -15.01
CA ASP A 121 17.16 7.79 -14.59
C ASP A 121 17.49 8.84 -15.64
N PHE A 122 17.64 8.42 -16.91
CA PHE A 122 18.03 9.33 -17.98
C PHE A 122 16.99 10.43 -18.24
N ILE A 123 15.71 10.10 -18.13
CA ILE A 123 14.62 11.05 -18.39
C ILE A 123 14.56 12.05 -17.24
N VAL A 124 14.65 11.56 -16.00
CA VAL A 124 14.58 12.40 -14.81
C VAL A 124 15.78 13.34 -14.72
N VAL A 125 17.01 12.84 -14.92
CA VAL A 125 18.22 13.68 -14.96
C VAL A 125 18.10 14.77 -16.01
N SER A 126 17.69 14.43 -17.23
CA SER A 126 17.58 15.42 -18.32
C SER A 126 16.52 16.49 -18.03
N LYS A 127 15.44 16.14 -17.34
CA LYS A 127 14.42 17.09 -16.89
C LYS A 127 14.94 17.99 -15.77
N ILE A 128 15.69 17.43 -14.81
CA ILE A 128 16.33 18.20 -13.73
C ILE A 128 17.33 19.21 -14.29
N GLU A 129 18.21 18.77 -15.20
CA GLU A 129 19.18 19.63 -15.93
C GLU A 129 18.46 20.83 -16.58
N LYS A 130 17.36 20.58 -17.29
CA LYS A 130 16.53 21.62 -17.91
C LYS A 130 15.88 22.54 -16.89
N SER A 131 15.29 21.99 -15.83
CA SER A 131 14.55 22.77 -14.83
C SER A 131 15.44 23.68 -13.98
N LEU A 132 16.68 23.25 -13.70
CA LEU A 132 17.63 23.98 -12.86
C LEU A 132 18.71 24.72 -13.67
N GLY A 133 18.76 24.52 -14.99
CA GLY A 133 19.75 25.14 -15.88
C GLY A 133 21.18 24.71 -15.58
N LEU A 134 21.40 23.41 -15.37
CA LEU A 134 22.70 22.86 -14.97
C LEU A 134 23.07 21.63 -15.82
N ASN A 135 24.36 21.31 -15.88
CA ASN A 135 24.88 20.12 -16.56
C ASN A 135 25.36 19.12 -15.50
N LEU A 136 24.69 17.97 -15.39
CA LEU A 136 25.06 16.89 -14.47
C LEU A 136 25.94 15.84 -15.12
N ARG A 137 26.11 15.85 -16.45
CA ARG A 137 26.91 14.87 -17.18
C ARG A 137 28.38 15.31 -17.26
N LYS A 138 29.31 14.37 -17.07
CA LYS A 138 30.76 14.65 -17.09
C LYS A 138 31.25 15.26 -18.40
N GLU A 139 30.68 14.85 -19.52
CA GLU A 139 31.18 15.25 -20.84
C GLU A 139 30.77 16.68 -21.23
N GLY A 140 29.94 17.36 -20.43
CA GLY A 140 29.45 18.71 -20.72
C GLY A 140 28.55 18.82 -21.95
N ILE A 141 28.54 17.80 -22.82
CA ILE A 141 27.65 17.67 -23.95
C ILE A 141 26.32 17.15 -23.39
N SER A 142 25.28 17.98 -23.47
CA SER A 142 23.91 17.54 -23.22
C SER A 142 23.48 16.58 -24.35
N ASN A 143 24.04 15.36 -24.34
CA ASN A 143 23.60 14.25 -25.18
C ASN A 143 22.25 13.74 -24.65
N ALA A 144 21.26 14.63 -24.60
CA ALA A 144 19.90 14.19 -24.59
C ALA A 144 19.72 13.37 -25.88
N PRO A 145 19.27 12.11 -25.79
CA PRO A 145 18.99 11.31 -26.97
C PRO A 145 18.12 12.13 -27.91
N PRO A 146 18.41 12.16 -29.23
CA PRO A 146 17.61 12.93 -30.18
C PRO A 146 16.13 12.66 -29.94
N ILE A 147 15.28 13.69 -29.91
CA ILE A 147 13.83 13.57 -29.61
C ILE A 147 13.15 12.42 -30.36
N ALA A 148 13.66 12.06 -31.55
CA ALA A 148 13.28 10.90 -32.34
C ALA A 148 13.32 9.57 -31.54
N THR A 149 14.33 9.34 -30.71
CA THR A 149 14.47 8.14 -29.87
C THR A 149 13.47 8.14 -28.71
N LEU A 150 13.11 9.29 -28.14
CA LEU A 150 12.10 9.37 -27.08
C LEU A 150 10.69 9.04 -27.59
N ARG A 151 10.39 9.34 -28.86
CA ARG A 151 9.09 9.01 -29.48
C ARG A 151 8.83 7.51 -29.59
N SER A 152 9.88 6.70 -29.79
CA SER A 152 9.74 5.24 -29.93
C SER A 152 9.56 4.53 -28.57
N VAL A 153 9.99 5.14 -27.47
CA VAL A 153 9.77 4.61 -26.11
C VAL A 153 8.38 5.01 -25.60
N ALA A 154 7.95 6.24 -25.90
CA ALA A 154 6.60 6.71 -25.54
C ALA A 154 5.49 5.89 -26.22
N SER A 155 5.67 5.47 -27.47
CA SER A 155 4.71 4.60 -28.17
C SER A 155 4.62 3.20 -27.54
N LYS A 156 5.69 2.69 -26.92
CA LYS A 156 5.66 1.41 -26.19
C LYS A 156 4.92 1.51 -24.84
N SER A 157 4.96 2.65 -24.16
CA SER A 157 4.27 2.83 -22.88
C SER A 157 2.74 2.83 -23.00
N LYS A 158 2.18 3.35 -24.11
CA LYS A 158 0.73 3.33 -24.34
C LYS A 158 0.17 1.92 -24.53
N VAL A 159 0.99 0.99 -24.99
CA VAL A 159 0.60 -0.42 -25.14
C VAL A 159 0.31 -1.07 -23.78
N SER A 160 1.05 -0.73 -22.71
CA SER A 160 0.83 -1.35 -21.39
C SER A 160 -0.45 -0.86 -20.69
N SER A 161 -0.87 0.38 -20.94
CA SER A 161 -2.13 0.92 -20.40
C SER A 161 -3.37 0.19 -20.95
N ASN A 162 -3.36 -0.18 -22.23
CA ASN A 162 -4.44 -0.94 -22.86
C ASN A 162 -4.58 -2.36 -22.29
N TYR A 163 -3.50 -2.97 -21.78
CA TYR A 163 -3.60 -4.30 -21.16
C TYR A 163 -4.23 -4.27 -19.78
N LYS A 164 -3.99 -3.22 -18.98
CA LYS A 164 -4.62 -3.08 -17.66
C LYS A 164 -6.13 -2.84 -17.78
N ASP A 165 -6.55 -1.93 -18.66
CA ASP A 165 -7.98 -1.69 -18.90
C ASP A 165 -8.69 -2.93 -19.46
N LYS A 166 -8.05 -3.65 -20.39
CA LYS A 166 -8.61 -4.90 -20.92
C LYS A 166 -8.71 -6.00 -19.86
N LEU A 167 -7.79 -6.04 -18.90
CA LEU A 167 -7.80 -7.02 -17.83
C LEU A 167 -8.87 -6.72 -16.77
N GLU A 168 -9.02 -5.46 -16.37
CA GLU A 168 -10.11 -5.04 -15.46
C GLU A 168 -11.48 -5.27 -16.08
N LYS A 169 -11.66 -4.92 -17.37
CA LYS A 169 -12.91 -5.17 -18.08
C LYS A 169 -13.27 -6.66 -18.12
N ARG A 170 -12.28 -7.55 -18.34
CA ARG A 170 -12.48 -9.01 -18.28
C ARG A 170 -12.74 -9.56 -16.87
N LYS A 171 -12.34 -8.84 -15.82
CA LYS A 171 -12.62 -9.22 -14.43
C LYS A 171 -14.05 -8.81 -14.07
N LEU A 172 -14.44 -7.58 -14.40
CA LEU A 172 -15.79 -7.05 -14.20
C LEU A 172 -16.85 -7.88 -14.93
N GLU A 173 -16.58 -8.26 -16.19
CA GLU A 173 -17.48 -9.11 -17.00
C GLU A 173 -17.71 -10.49 -16.36
N ARG A 174 -16.65 -11.08 -15.77
CA ARG A 174 -16.75 -12.38 -15.08
C ARG A 174 -17.56 -12.28 -13.79
N ASP A 175 -17.37 -11.21 -13.04
CA ASP A 175 -18.10 -11.00 -11.78
C ASP A 175 -19.58 -10.68 -12.06
N PHE A 176 -19.87 -9.96 -13.15
CA PHE A 176 -21.24 -9.73 -13.61
C PHE A 176 -21.95 -11.04 -13.99
N ARG A 177 -21.32 -11.90 -14.80
CA ARG A 177 -21.87 -13.21 -15.18
C ARG A 177 -22.20 -14.08 -13.96
N ARG A 178 -21.32 -14.14 -12.97
CA ARG A 178 -21.55 -14.91 -11.74
C ARG A 178 -22.73 -14.39 -10.92
N ASN A 179 -22.95 -13.08 -10.91
CA ASN A 179 -24.09 -12.50 -10.21
C ASN A 179 -25.42 -12.82 -10.91
N VAL A 180 -25.47 -12.79 -12.25
CA VAL A 180 -26.67 -13.15 -13.03
C VAL A 180 -27.04 -14.63 -12.84
N GLU A 181 -26.04 -15.51 -12.80
CA GLU A 181 -26.25 -16.95 -12.60
C GLU A 181 -26.78 -17.26 -11.19
N LYS A 182 -26.29 -16.53 -10.18
CA LYS A 182 -26.81 -16.63 -8.80
C LYS A 182 -28.24 -16.12 -8.66
N SER A 183 -28.60 -15.03 -9.33
CA SER A 183 -29.98 -14.53 -9.27
C SER A 183 -30.96 -15.50 -9.91
N ASN A 184 -30.59 -16.12 -11.03
CA ASN A 184 -31.45 -17.10 -11.70
C ASN A 184 -31.71 -18.34 -10.84
N LEU A 185 -30.67 -18.87 -10.18
CA LEU A 185 -30.80 -20.01 -9.27
C LEU A 185 -31.72 -19.71 -8.08
N GLN A 186 -31.68 -18.50 -7.53
CA GLN A 186 -32.60 -18.12 -6.45
C GLN A 186 -34.06 -18.10 -6.92
N THR A 187 -34.36 -17.58 -8.10
CA THR A 187 -35.72 -17.61 -8.65
C THR A 187 -36.25 -19.02 -8.91
N GLU A 188 -35.38 -19.96 -9.26
CA GLU A 188 -35.77 -21.35 -9.55
C GLU A 188 -36.07 -22.11 -8.26
N VAL A 189 -35.25 -21.93 -7.22
CA VAL A 189 -35.51 -22.48 -5.87
C VAL A 189 -36.82 -21.92 -5.28
N GLN A 190 -37.12 -20.65 -5.53
CA GLN A 190 -38.37 -20.03 -5.05
C GLN A 190 -39.61 -20.61 -5.76
N LYS A 191 -39.51 -20.94 -7.06
CA LYS A 191 -40.60 -21.59 -7.80
C LYS A 191 -40.85 -23.01 -7.34
N GLU A 192 -39.79 -23.79 -7.07
CA GLU A 192 -39.94 -25.15 -6.54
C GLU A 192 -40.57 -25.15 -5.13
N SER A 193 -40.25 -24.18 -4.28
CA SER A 193 -40.90 -24.07 -2.96
C SER A 193 -42.39 -23.72 -3.06
N ASP A 194 -42.76 -22.82 -3.99
CA ASP A 194 -44.16 -22.41 -4.16
C ASP A 194 -45.04 -23.54 -4.75
N GLU A 195 -44.49 -24.43 -5.57
CA GLU A 195 -45.22 -25.61 -6.09
C GLU A 195 -45.46 -26.68 -5.00
N LEU A 196 -44.52 -26.89 -4.07
CA LEU A 196 -44.67 -27.87 -2.99
C LEU A 196 -45.77 -27.48 -1.99
N ASP A 197 -45.93 -26.19 -1.69
CA ASP A 197 -46.99 -25.70 -0.79
C ASP A 197 -48.40 -25.89 -1.38
N THR A 198 -48.54 -26.02 -2.71
CA THR A 198 -49.86 -26.26 -3.33
C THR A 198 -50.33 -27.72 -3.28
N LEU A 199 -49.42 -28.68 -3.10
CA LEU A 199 -49.76 -30.10 -3.06
C LEU A 199 -50.33 -30.55 -1.71
N ASP A 200 -49.98 -29.86 -0.61
CA ASP A 200 -50.40 -30.25 0.75
C ASP A 200 -51.84 -29.84 1.10
N VAL A 201 -52.47 -28.97 0.29
CA VAL A 201 -53.85 -28.51 0.51
C VAL A 201 -54.89 -29.42 -0.16
N PHE A 202 -54.48 -30.29 -1.09
CA PHE A 202 -55.42 -31.11 -1.86
C PHE A 202 -55.71 -32.49 -1.25
N GLU A 203 -54.88 -33.00 -0.33
CA GLU A 203 -55.02 -34.36 0.22
C GLU A 203 -55.92 -34.43 1.48
N SER A 204 -56.30 -33.29 2.06
CA SER A 204 -57.14 -33.25 3.27
C SER A 204 -58.65 -33.10 3.01
N LYS A 205 -59.09 -33.03 1.75
CA LYS A 205 -60.53 -32.90 1.42
C LYS A 205 -61.26 -34.23 1.17
N ASP A 206 -60.55 -35.32 0.89
CA ASP A 206 -61.18 -36.60 0.53
C ASP A 206 -61.40 -37.55 1.73
N LEU A 207 -60.94 -37.19 2.94
CA LEU A 207 -61.11 -38.04 4.14
C LEU A 207 -62.27 -37.63 5.06
N LEU A 208 -63.03 -36.58 4.75
CA LEU A 208 -64.11 -36.08 5.61
C LEU A 208 -65.54 -36.42 5.13
N SER A 209 -65.71 -37.11 4.01
CA SER A 209 -67.03 -37.49 3.48
C SER A 209 -67.57 -38.82 4.02
N ASP A 210 -66.75 -39.68 4.61
CA ASP A 210 -67.16 -41.03 4.97
C ASP A 210 -67.66 -41.18 6.43
N GLU A 211 -67.62 -40.12 7.25
CA GLU A 211 -68.00 -40.21 8.68
C GLU A 211 -69.42 -39.74 9.01
N LEU A 212 -70.21 -39.29 8.02
CA LEU A 212 -71.57 -38.74 8.26
C LEU A 212 -72.74 -39.72 8.11
N ASP A 213 -72.51 -40.95 7.66
CA ASP A 213 -73.60 -41.93 7.44
C ASP A 213 -73.91 -42.85 8.63
N LEU A 214 -73.29 -42.64 9.80
CA LEU A 214 -73.45 -43.55 10.95
C LEU A 214 -74.43 -43.08 12.05
N PHE A 215 -75.08 -41.92 11.90
CA PHE A 215 -75.93 -41.34 12.96
C PHE A 215 -77.45 -41.37 12.71
N GLU A 216 -77.94 -42.00 11.64
CA GLU A 216 -79.39 -42.24 11.44
C GLU A 216 -79.73 -43.73 11.54
N LYS A 217 -79.95 -44.22 12.77
CA LYS A 217 -80.76 -45.41 13.09
C LYS A 217 -81.08 -45.47 14.57
#